data_AF-A0A2Z6QEZ2-F1
#
_entry.id   AF-A0A2Z6QEZ2-F1
#
_cell.length_a   1.000
_cell.length_b   1.000
_cell.length_c   1.000
_cell.angle_alpha   90.00
_cell.angle_beta   90.00
_cell.angle_gamma   90.00
#
_symmetry.space_group_name_H-M   'P 1'
#
loop_
_entity.id
_entity.type
_entity.pdbx_description
1 polymer ?
#
loop_
_entity_poly.entity_id
_entity_poly.type
_entity_poly.pdbx_seq_one_letter_code
_entity_poly.pdbx_strand_id
1 'polypeptide(L)'
;MDSDKSTVTNVKFNDFTKIGFRIGKILSATLLSKARKPAYKLQVDFGEIGKKVSSAQLPANYEVEQVIGKSVVGIVNLPPRRIAGVKSEVLIVGFPDSQGNVFLLNTRSQETTNGSQLAECGQNIDEINYDDFQNADIRSATVLSIEPLEENEGAFHVKLDAGEYGEKLAFLDDIDKETVNTLIGSQVAVLLNLEPEDIPDQKCNAILLTFLAAQSDNTKRAVRLPLGIDGNGQVANGEKLF
;
A
#
# COMPACT_ATOMS: atom_id res chain seq x y z
N MET A 1 20.47 -25.45 11.78
CA MET A 1 21.20 -24.20 11.49
C MET A 1 20.15 -23.13 11.48
N ASP A 2 19.93 -22.55 12.65
CA ASP A 2 19.02 -21.43 12.84
C ASP A 2 19.61 -20.23 12.10
N SER A 3 18.99 -19.88 10.98
CA SER A 3 19.19 -18.57 10.37
C SER A 3 18.38 -17.59 11.19
N ASP A 4 19.07 -16.89 12.07
CA ASP A 4 18.63 -15.70 12.79
C ASP A 4 17.78 -14.80 11.87
N LYS A 5 16.48 -14.70 12.17
CA LYS A 5 15.45 -14.13 11.29
C LYS A 5 14.88 -12.82 11.86
N SER A 6 15.61 -12.10 12.72
CA SER A 6 15.07 -10.91 13.40
C SER A 6 16.04 -9.73 13.56
N THR A 7 16.61 -9.23 12.47
CA THR A 7 17.05 -7.83 12.44
C THR A 7 16.52 -7.16 11.19
N VAL A 8 15.21 -6.90 11.16
CA VAL A 8 14.69 -5.87 10.26
C VAL A 8 15.32 -4.56 10.73
N THR A 9 16.14 -3.95 9.87
CA THR A 9 16.80 -2.68 10.22
C THR A 9 15.73 -1.61 10.30
N ASN A 10 15.71 -0.83 11.38
CA ASN A 10 14.73 0.23 11.51
C ASN A 10 14.92 1.29 10.43
N VAL A 11 13.82 1.87 9.98
CA VAL A 11 13.79 3.03 9.08
C VAL A 11 13.32 4.25 9.83
N LYS A 12 13.93 5.39 9.53
CA LYS A 12 13.48 6.69 10.04
C LYS A 12 12.21 7.11 9.34
N PHE A 13 11.34 7.81 10.05
CA PHE A 13 10.11 8.35 9.46
C PHE A 13 10.40 9.22 8.25
N ASN A 14 11.39 10.12 8.38
CA ASN A 14 11.81 10.98 7.27
C ASN A 14 12.29 10.22 6.03
N ASP A 15 12.85 9.02 6.17
CA ASP A 15 13.27 8.24 5.00
C ASP A 15 12.09 7.52 4.37
N PHE A 16 11.18 6.97 5.18
CA PHE A 16 9.93 6.37 4.70
C PHE A 16 9.06 7.40 3.95
N THR A 17 8.93 8.62 4.48
CA THR A 17 8.06 9.66 3.89
C THR A 17 8.49 10.11 2.48
N LYS A 18 9.74 9.84 2.08
CA LYS A 18 10.27 10.14 0.74
C LYS A 18 9.76 9.18 -0.34
N ILE A 19 9.20 8.04 0.04
CA ILE A 19 8.67 7.09 -0.94
C ILE A 19 7.40 7.67 -1.57
N GLY A 20 7.43 7.87 -2.89
CA GLY A 20 6.37 8.53 -3.64
C GLY A 20 5.18 7.63 -3.93
N PHE A 21 4.51 7.12 -2.90
CA PHE A 21 3.27 6.36 -3.06
C PHE A 21 2.12 7.25 -3.55
N ARG A 22 1.43 6.83 -4.61
CA ARG A 22 0.32 7.55 -5.22
C ARG A 22 -0.80 6.59 -5.64
N ILE A 23 -2.04 7.04 -5.48
CA ILE A 23 -3.21 6.38 -6.08
C ILE A 23 -3.26 6.74 -7.56
N GLY A 24 -3.43 5.74 -8.43
CA GLY A 24 -3.64 5.94 -9.85
C GLY A 24 -4.76 5.06 -10.40
N LYS A 25 -5.39 5.50 -11.49
CA LYS A 25 -6.44 4.75 -12.18
C LYS A 25 -5.90 4.13 -13.47
N ILE A 26 -6.09 2.82 -13.62
CA ILE A 26 -5.65 2.13 -14.84
C ILE A 26 -6.57 2.51 -16.00
N LEU A 27 -6.01 3.11 -17.04
CA LEU A 27 -6.73 3.53 -18.24
C LEU A 27 -6.74 2.44 -19.32
N SER A 28 -5.65 1.69 -19.44
CA SER A 28 -5.54 0.58 -20.38
C SER A 28 -4.54 -0.47 -19.88
N ALA A 29 -4.76 -1.71 -20.31
CA ALA A 29 -3.88 -2.85 -20.05
C ALA A 29 -3.71 -3.66 -21.35
N THR A 30 -2.49 -4.14 -21.62
CA THR A 30 -2.20 -4.99 -22.78
C THR A 30 -1.20 -6.07 -22.41
N LEU A 31 -1.49 -7.33 -22.78
CA LEU A 31 -0.61 -8.46 -22.52
C LEU A 31 0.74 -8.32 -23.25
N LEU A 32 1.81 -8.48 -22.49
CA LEU A 32 3.19 -8.51 -22.98
C LEU A 32 3.57 -9.94 -23.35
N SER A 33 3.19 -10.36 -24.56
CA SER A 33 3.47 -11.71 -25.08
C SER A 33 4.96 -12.10 -25.14
N LYS A 34 5.87 -11.11 -25.11
CA LYS A 34 7.33 -11.31 -25.12
C LYS A 34 7.96 -11.41 -23.73
N ALA A 35 7.19 -11.24 -22.66
CA ALA A 35 7.70 -11.31 -21.30
C ALA A 35 7.94 -12.78 -20.88
N ARG A 36 9.06 -13.06 -20.18
CA ARG A 36 9.37 -14.40 -19.66
C ARG A 36 8.31 -14.90 -18.68
N LYS A 37 7.80 -13.99 -17.84
CA LYS A 37 6.61 -14.20 -17.01
C LYS A 37 5.47 -13.35 -17.61
N PRO A 38 4.23 -13.87 -17.71
CA PRO A 38 3.09 -13.09 -18.17
C PRO A 38 2.98 -11.76 -17.42
N ALA A 39 2.84 -10.66 -18.16
CA ALA A 39 2.73 -9.32 -17.60
C ALA A 39 1.85 -8.44 -18.48
N TYR A 40 1.24 -7.42 -17.89
CA TYR A 40 0.56 -6.36 -18.62
C TYR A 40 1.43 -5.12 -18.72
N LYS A 41 1.41 -4.48 -19.89
CA LYS A 41 1.72 -3.07 -20.02
C LYS A 41 0.49 -2.28 -19.62
N LEU A 42 0.64 -1.46 -18.58
CA LEU A 42 -0.42 -0.61 -18.05
C LEU A 42 -0.16 0.84 -18.45
N GLN A 43 -1.23 1.57 -18.77
CA GLN A 43 -1.23 3.03 -18.74
C GLN A 43 -2.06 3.47 -17.54
N VAL A 44 -1.45 4.19 -16.60
CA VAL A 44 -2.06 4.56 -15.33
C VAL A 44 -2.08 6.08 -15.20
N ASP A 45 -3.21 6.64 -14.82
CA ASP A 45 -3.40 8.07 -14.57
C ASP A 45 -3.19 8.38 -13.09
N PHE A 46 -2.17 9.18 -12.78
CA PHE A 46 -1.85 9.67 -11.44
C PHE A 46 -2.21 11.16 -11.27
N GLY A 47 -3.19 11.67 -12.01
CA GLY A 47 -3.68 13.04 -11.85
C GLY A 47 -2.63 14.06 -12.30
N GLU A 48 -2.24 14.97 -11.41
CA GLU A 48 -1.26 16.03 -11.71
C GLU A 48 0.14 15.48 -12.08
N ILE A 49 0.47 14.28 -11.61
CA ILE A 49 1.73 13.58 -11.96
C ILE A 49 1.70 13.07 -13.41
N GLY A 50 0.51 13.03 -14.00
CA GLY A 50 0.25 12.63 -15.37
C GLY A 50 0.12 11.13 -15.56
N LYS A 51 0.02 10.74 -16.83
CA LYS A 51 -0.13 9.35 -17.25
C LYS A 51 1.24 8.68 -17.30
N LYS A 52 1.38 7.52 -16.66
CA LYS A 52 2.62 6.74 -16.60
C LYS A 52 2.44 5.35 -17.16
N VAL A 53 3.51 4.80 -17.70
CA VAL A 53 3.57 3.40 -18.15
C VAL A 53 4.14 2.52 -17.04
N SER A 54 3.52 1.38 -16.80
CA SER A 54 4.07 0.33 -15.93
C SER A 54 4.02 -1.04 -16.59
N SER A 55 4.86 -1.96 -16.11
CA SER A 55 4.82 -3.38 -16.46
C SER A 55 4.55 -4.19 -15.20
N ALA A 56 3.41 -4.88 -15.11
CA ALA A 56 2.98 -5.60 -13.90
C ALA A 56 2.62 -7.06 -14.18
N GLN A 57 3.05 -7.99 -13.31
CA GLN A 57 2.82 -9.44 -13.42
C GLN A 57 1.46 -9.84 -12.81
N LEU A 58 0.40 -9.31 -13.39
CA LEU A 58 -0.99 -9.52 -12.97
C LEU A 58 -1.78 -10.67 -13.63
N PRO A 59 -1.41 -11.21 -14.82
CA PRO A 59 -2.27 -12.18 -15.52
C PRO A 59 -2.65 -13.46 -14.76
N ALA A 60 -1.93 -13.82 -13.69
CA ALA A 60 -2.27 -14.99 -12.89
C ALA A 60 -3.53 -14.78 -12.02
N ASN A 61 -3.79 -13.54 -11.58
CA ASN A 61 -4.88 -13.20 -10.68
C ASN A 61 -5.92 -12.26 -11.31
N TYR A 62 -5.61 -11.69 -12.48
CA TYR A 62 -6.46 -10.70 -13.12
C TYR A 62 -6.51 -10.86 -14.64
N GLU A 63 -7.73 -10.93 -15.16
CA GLU A 63 -8.02 -10.70 -16.58
C GLU A 63 -7.91 -9.21 -16.92
N VAL A 64 -7.61 -8.90 -18.18
CA VAL A 64 -7.40 -7.52 -18.66
C VAL A 64 -8.58 -6.61 -18.30
N GLU A 65 -9.80 -7.11 -18.48
CA GLU A 65 -11.05 -6.39 -18.23
C GLU A 65 -11.26 -6.10 -16.75
N GLN A 66 -10.72 -6.93 -15.86
CA GLN A 66 -10.78 -6.71 -14.42
C GLN A 66 -9.79 -5.63 -13.97
N VAL A 67 -8.72 -5.41 -14.73
CA VAL A 67 -7.66 -4.45 -14.38
C VAL A 67 -7.99 -3.03 -14.84
N ILE A 68 -8.62 -2.88 -16.02
CA ILE A 68 -8.98 -1.57 -16.56
C ILE A 68 -10.01 -0.89 -15.66
N GLY A 69 -9.75 0.37 -15.30
CA GLY A 69 -10.61 1.16 -14.43
C GLY A 69 -10.37 0.99 -12.92
N LYS A 70 -9.57 -0.01 -12.49
CA LYS A 70 -9.18 -0.16 -11.09
C LYS A 70 -8.31 1.00 -10.61
N SER A 71 -8.52 1.40 -9.36
CA SER A 71 -7.57 2.21 -8.58
C SER A 71 -6.47 1.31 -8.02
N VAL A 72 -5.22 1.74 -8.18
CA VAL A 72 -4.03 1.02 -7.72
C VAL A 72 -3.08 1.97 -7.01
N VAL A 73 -2.21 1.42 -6.16
CA VAL A 73 -1.09 2.17 -5.59
C VAL A 73 0.15 1.98 -6.45
N GLY A 74 0.85 3.07 -6.76
CA GLY A 74 2.13 3.03 -7.44
C GLY A 74 3.18 3.93 -6.79
N ILE A 75 4.45 3.57 -6.94
CA ILE A 75 5.60 4.39 -6.56
C ILE A 75 6.08 5.15 -7.79
N VAL A 76 6.03 6.49 -7.72
CA VAL A 76 6.20 7.36 -8.90
C VAL A 76 7.58 8.02 -9.03
N ASN A 77 8.43 7.88 -8.01
CA ASN A 77 9.74 8.52 -7.92
C ASN A 77 10.91 7.52 -7.87
N LEU A 78 10.72 6.34 -8.46
CA LEU A 78 11.82 5.40 -8.72
C LEU A 78 12.37 5.61 -10.14
N PRO A 79 13.67 5.41 -10.37
CA PRO A 79 14.23 5.53 -11.71
C PRO A 79 13.61 4.49 -12.66
N PRO A 80 13.27 4.86 -13.91
CA PRO A 80 12.59 3.96 -14.84
C PRO A 80 13.40 2.70 -15.15
N ARG A 81 12.71 1.55 -15.23
CA ARG A 81 13.33 0.25 -15.62
C ARG A 81 12.80 -0.25 -16.95
N ARG A 82 13.66 -0.89 -17.74
CA ARG A 82 13.23 -1.60 -18.95
C ARG A 82 12.91 -3.06 -18.64
N ILE A 83 11.65 -3.46 -18.82
CA ILE A 83 11.15 -4.81 -18.56
C ILE A 83 10.35 -5.28 -19.77
N ALA A 84 10.72 -6.43 -20.35
CA ALA A 84 10.03 -7.02 -21.51
C ALA A 84 9.81 -6.03 -22.68
N GLY A 85 10.76 -5.12 -22.91
CA GLY A 85 10.68 -4.09 -23.97
C GLY A 85 9.88 -2.83 -23.60
N VAL A 86 9.26 -2.79 -22.42
CA VAL A 86 8.55 -1.63 -21.88
C VAL A 86 9.49 -0.80 -21.01
N LYS A 87 9.50 0.53 -21.18
CA LYS A 87 10.08 1.45 -20.20
C LYS A 87 9.04 1.67 -19.10
N SER A 88 9.17 0.95 -17.99
CA SER A 88 8.34 1.12 -16.80
C SER A 88 8.80 2.38 -16.08
N GLU A 89 7.90 3.35 -15.95
CA GLU A 89 8.13 4.65 -15.32
C GLU A 89 7.72 4.67 -13.85
N VAL A 90 6.87 3.72 -13.45
CA VAL A 90 6.38 3.56 -12.08
C VAL A 90 6.33 2.07 -11.72
N LEU A 91 6.37 1.77 -10.43
CA LEU A 91 6.13 0.45 -9.88
C LEU A 91 4.70 0.39 -9.33
N ILE A 92 3.84 -0.44 -9.89
CA ILE A 92 2.53 -0.77 -9.28
C ILE A 92 2.78 -1.84 -8.22
N VAL A 93 2.34 -1.59 -6.99
CA VAL A 93 2.66 -2.42 -5.82
C VAL A 93 1.50 -3.30 -5.40
N GLY A 94 1.82 -4.34 -4.63
CA GLY A 94 0.86 -5.29 -4.08
C GLY A 94 1.56 -6.36 -3.26
N PHE A 95 0.88 -7.46 -3.01
CA PHE A 95 1.39 -8.56 -2.20
C PHE A 95 1.33 -9.88 -2.96
N PRO A 96 2.37 -10.73 -2.87
CA PRO A 96 2.35 -12.05 -3.46
C PRO A 96 1.45 -13.00 -2.66
N ASP A 97 0.81 -13.94 -3.35
CA ASP A 97 0.27 -15.15 -2.76
C ASP A 97 1.36 -16.21 -2.56
N SER A 98 0.97 -17.39 -2.05
CA SER A 98 1.89 -18.51 -1.84
C SER A 98 2.56 -19.07 -3.10
N GLN A 99 2.08 -18.70 -4.29
CA GLN A 99 2.64 -19.07 -5.59
C GLN A 99 3.47 -17.92 -6.20
N GLY A 100 3.53 -16.77 -5.55
CA GLY A 100 4.21 -15.56 -6.02
C GLY A 100 3.39 -14.77 -7.04
N ASN A 101 2.09 -15.02 -7.16
CA ASN A 101 1.19 -14.23 -7.99
C ASN A 101 0.72 -13.00 -7.21
N VAL A 102 0.63 -11.86 -7.89
CA VAL A 102 0.40 -10.57 -7.25
C VAL A 102 -1.09 -10.31 -7.03
N PHE A 103 -1.46 -9.90 -5.82
CA PHE A 103 -2.69 -9.17 -5.51
C PHE A 103 -2.42 -7.69 -5.30
N LEU A 104 -3.19 -6.83 -5.97
CA LEU A 104 -3.02 -5.39 -5.96
C LEU A 104 -3.37 -4.77 -4.61
N LEU A 105 -2.55 -3.80 -4.20
CA LEU A 105 -2.88 -2.84 -3.15
C LEU A 105 -3.84 -1.79 -3.70
N ASN A 106 -4.92 -1.50 -2.97
CA ASN A 106 -6.02 -0.66 -3.43
C ASN A 106 -6.69 0.15 -2.31
N THR A 107 -7.67 0.96 -2.70
CA THR A 107 -8.41 1.91 -1.84
C THR A 107 -9.73 1.35 -1.29
N ARG A 108 -9.88 0.02 -1.23
CA ARG A 108 -11.07 -0.71 -0.76
C ARG A 108 -12.38 -0.26 -1.43
N SER A 109 -12.32 0.00 -2.73
CA SER A 109 -13.47 0.44 -3.56
C SER A 109 -14.07 1.81 -3.20
N GLN A 110 -13.38 2.65 -2.43
CA GLN A 110 -13.80 4.04 -2.23
C GLN A 110 -13.35 4.93 -3.39
N GLU A 111 -14.18 5.92 -3.74
CA GLU A 111 -13.82 6.94 -4.72
C GLU A 111 -12.60 7.73 -4.25
N THR A 112 -11.62 7.86 -5.12
CA THR A 112 -10.34 8.50 -4.81
C THR A 112 -9.92 9.42 -5.94
N THR A 113 -9.20 10.48 -5.58
CA THR A 113 -8.59 11.39 -6.54
C THR A 113 -7.31 10.75 -7.09
N ASN A 114 -7.18 10.70 -8.41
CA ASN A 114 -5.93 10.26 -9.03
C ASN A 114 -4.80 11.20 -8.61
N GLY A 115 -3.67 10.64 -8.21
CA GLY A 115 -2.55 11.38 -7.64
C GLY A 115 -2.61 11.58 -6.13
N SER A 116 -3.67 11.13 -5.45
CA SER A 116 -3.73 11.14 -3.98
C SER A 116 -2.50 10.47 -3.37
N GLN A 117 -1.95 11.12 -2.37
CA GLN A 117 -0.75 10.70 -1.65
C GLN A 117 -1.10 9.82 -0.44
N LEU A 118 -0.24 8.84 -0.16
CA LEU A 118 -0.22 8.14 1.12
C LEU A 118 -0.07 9.16 2.26
N ALA A 119 -0.91 9.09 3.29
CA ALA A 119 -1.06 10.14 4.29
C ALA A 119 0.23 10.37 5.11
N GLU A 120 1.08 9.36 5.19
CA GLU A 120 2.35 9.40 5.90
C GLU A 120 3.52 9.91 5.03
N CYS A 121 3.33 10.17 3.73
CA CYS A 121 4.40 10.59 2.82
C CYS A 121 4.36 12.10 2.48
N GLY A 122 5.51 12.69 2.16
CA GLY A 122 5.66 14.11 1.85
C GLY A 122 5.39 14.48 0.38
N GLN A 123 4.95 15.71 0.12
CA GLN A 123 4.56 16.16 -1.23
C GLN A 123 5.70 16.15 -2.26
N ASN A 124 6.94 16.16 -1.81
CA ASN A 124 8.10 16.17 -2.68
C ASN A 124 8.34 14.79 -3.31
N ILE A 125 8.61 14.76 -4.62
CA ILE A 125 8.76 13.54 -5.42
C ILE A 125 10.19 13.41 -5.98
N ASP A 126 11.18 13.81 -5.19
CA ASP A 126 12.59 13.60 -5.52
C ASP A 126 12.84 12.11 -5.79
N GLU A 127 13.68 11.83 -6.80
CA GLU A 127 14.02 10.46 -7.15
C GLU A 127 14.70 9.77 -5.97
N ILE A 128 14.19 8.59 -5.60
CA ILE A 128 14.77 7.73 -4.56
C ILE A 128 15.46 6.52 -5.19
N ASN A 129 16.34 5.88 -4.42
CA ASN A 129 16.92 4.62 -4.84
C ASN A 129 16.01 3.46 -4.48
N TYR A 130 16.18 2.34 -5.19
CA TYR A 130 15.42 1.12 -4.91
C TYR A 130 15.69 0.57 -3.50
N ASP A 131 16.90 0.76 -2.99
CA ASP A 131 17.30 0.30 -1.66
C ASP A 131 16.50 1.03 -0.56
N ASP A 132 16.21 2.31 -0.74
CA ASP A 132 15.40 3.11 0.21
C ASP A 132 14.00 2.52 0.36
N PHE A 133 13.38 2.14 -0.76
CA PHE A 133 12.09 1.44 -0.76
C PHE A 133 12.21 0.03 -0.15
N GLN A 134 13.24 -0.74 -0.48
CA GLN A 134 13.41 -2.11 0.03
C GLN A 134 13.64 -2.18 1.54
N ASN A 135 14.20 -1.12 2.12
CA ASN A 135 14.42 -0.98 3.56
C ASN A 135 13.10 -0.74 4.32
N ALA A 136 12.07 -0.17 3.70
CA ALA A 136 10.75 -0.06 4.30
C ALA A 136 10.09 -1.45 4.37
N ASP A 137 9.92 -2.00 5.59
CA ASP A 137 9.37 -3.34 5.77
C ASP A 137 7.84 -3.30 5.83
N ILE A 138 7.24 -3.10 4.66
CA ILE A 138 5.79 -3.06 4.48
C ILE A 138 5.27 -4.49 4.29
N ARG A 139 4.39 -4.93 5.19
CA ARG A 139 3.81 -6.27 5.23
C ARG A 139 2.30 -6.27 5.10
N SER A 140 1.74 -7.39 4.67
CA SER A 140 0.31 -7.68 4.79
C SER A 140 -0.03 -8.00 6.25
N ALA A 141 -1.20 -7.57 6.70
CA ALA A 141 -1.75 -7.95 7.99
C ALA A 141 -3.27 -8.03 7.93
N THR A 142 -3.87 -8.80 8.84
CA THR A 142 -5.33 -8.83 9.04
C THR A 142 -5.71 -8.00 10.25
N VAL A 143 -6.73 -7.17 10.12
CA VAL A 143 -7.31 -6.44 11.27
C VAL A 143 -8.08 -7.40 12.16
N LEU A 144 -7.66 -7.51 13.43
CA LEU A 144 -8.28 -8.38 14.44
C LEU A 144 -9.36 -7.66 15.25
N SER A 145 -9.04 -6.48 15.77
CA SER A 145 -9.96 -5.66 16.56
C SER A 145 -9.64 -4.19 16.40
N ILE A 146 -10.64 -3.35 16.65
CA ILE A 146 -10.49 -1.90 16.66
C ILE A 146 -11.17 -1.36 17.92
N GLU A 147 -10.43 -0.59 18.70
CA GLU A 147 -10.86 -0.05 19.99
C GLU A 147 -10.73 1.47 19.99
N PRO A 148 -11.78 2.22 20.35
CA PRO A 148 -11.71 3.68 20.41
C PRO A 148 -10.79 4.13 21.54
N LEU A 149 -10.04 5.21 21.31
CA LEU A 149 -9.24 5.86 22.32
C LEU A 149 -10.11 6.81 23.15
N GLU A 150 -10.18 6.58 24.46
CA GLU A 150 -11.03 7.38 25.37
C GLU A 150 -10.67 8.88 25.36
N GLU A 151 -9.39 9.21 25.14
CA GLU A 151 -8.88 10.58 25.19
C GLU A 151 -8.94 11.33 23.85
N ASN A 152 -9.31 10.67 22.74
CA ASN A 152 -9.30 11.27 21.40
C ASN A 152 -10.44 10.75 20.51
N GLU A 153 -11.50 11.55 20.38
CA GLU A 153 -12.67 11.21 19.57
C GLU A 153 -12.30 11.06 18.07
N GLY A 154 -12.52 9.86 17.53
CA GLY A 154 -12.17 9.54 16.14
C GLY A 154 -10.79 8.90 15.96
N ALA A 155 -10.09 8.63 17.06
CA ALA A 155 -8.87 7.83 17.08
C ALA A 155 -9.10 6.43 17.66
N PHE A 156 -8.37 5.46 17.14
CA PHE A 156 -8.54 4.05 17.44
C PHE A 156 -7.19 3.33 17.54
N HIS A 157 -7.12 2.37 18.46
CA HIS A 157 -6.13 1.30 18.41
C HIS A 157 -6.62 0.20 17.49
N VAL A 158 -5.76 -0.21 16.56
CA VAL A 158 -6.02 -1.28 15.61
C VAL A 158 -5.09 -2.44 15.93
N LYS A 159 -5.68 -3.56 16.37
CA LYS A 159 -4.93 -4.79 16.59
C LYS A 159 -4.86 -5.57 15.28
N LEU A 160 -3.66 -6.03 14.94
CA LEU A 160 -3.33 -6.61 13.65
C LEU A 160 -2.66 -7.97 13.84
N ASP A 161 -2.98 -8.94 12.99
CA ASP A 161 -2.22 -10.17 12.83
C ASP A 161 -1.24 -10.01 11.66
N ALA A 162 0.06 -9.96 11.97
CA ALA A 162 1.14 -9.88 10.99
C ALA A 162 1.83 -11.24 10.76
N GLY A 163 1.17 -12.36 11.06
CA GLY A 163 1.66 -13.70 10.78
C GLY A 163 2.89 -14.06 11.61
N GLU A 164 4.01 -14.41 10.95
CA GLU A 164 5.26 -14.76 11.65
C GLU A 164 5.82 -13.60 12.50
N TYR A 165 5.41 -12.36 12.23
CA TYR A 165 5.82 -11.17 12.98
C TYR A 165 4.97 -10.91 14.24
N GLY A 166 3.97 -11.77 14.49
CA GLY A 166 3.09 -11.73 15.65
C GLY A 166 2.04 -10.63 15.59
N GLU A 167 1.33 -10.45 16.70
CA GLU A 167 0.31 -9.40 16.83
C GLU A 167 0.97 -8.01 16.88
N LYS A 168 0.40 -7.06 16.15
CA LYS A 168 0.82 -5.66 16.13
C LYS A 168 -0.29 -4.74 16.62
N LEU A 169 0.11 -3.60 17.15
CA LEU A 169 -0.77 -2.52 17.54
C LEU A 169 -0.42 -1.30 16.72
N ALA A 170 -1.38 -0.81 15.94
CA ALA A 170 -1.28 0.41 15.16
C ALA A 170 -2.28 1.46 15.66
N PHE A 171 -2.06 2.69 15.24
CA PHE A 171 -2.92 3.83 15.52
C PHE A 171 -3.63 4.27 14.23
N LEU A 172 -4.91 4.61 14.32
CA LEU A 172 -5.71 5.14 13.23
C LEU A 172 -6.58 6.28 13.73
N ASP A 173 -6.52 7.43 13.08
CA ASP A 173 -7.30 8.63 13.38
C ASP A 173 -7.97 9.19 12.12
N ASP A 174 -8.76 10.24 12.28
CA ASP A 174 -9.42 10.96 11.18
C ASP A 174 -10.21 10.03 10.23
N ILE A 175 -10.87 9.02 10.80
CA ILE A 175 -11.70 8.05 10.09
C ILE A 175 -13.11 7.98 10.73
N ASP A 176 -14.15 7.80 9.92
CA ASP A 176 -15.51 7.66 10.43
C ASP A 176 -15.78 6.25 10.98
N LYS A 177 -16.69 6.16 11.96
CA LYS A 177 -17.03 4.90 12.65
C LYS A 177 -17.63 3.84 11.72
N GLU A 178 -18.34 4.24 10.68
CA GLU A 178 -18.96 3.29 9.74
C GLU A 178 -17.87 2.56 8.94
N THR A 179 -16.91 3.32 8.40
CA THR A 179 -15.75 2.76 7.71
C THR A 179 -14.95 1.85 8.64
N VAL A 180 -14.69 2.27 9.89
CA VAL A 180 -13.96 1.47 10.88
C VAL A 180 -14.57 0.09 11.07
N ASN A 181 -15.90 0.00 11.16
CA ASN A 181 -16.59 -1.29 11.35
C ASN A 181 -16.41 -2.26 10.17
N THR A 182 -16.08 -1.76 8.98
CA THR A 182 -15.81 -2.60 7.80
C THR A 182 -14.39 -3.16 7.74
N LEU A 183 -13.49 -2.70 8.62
CA LEU A 183 -12.07 -3.06 8.57
C LEU A 183 -11.77 -4.40 9.24
N ILE A 184 -12.56 -4.81 10.25
CA ILE A 184 -12.31 -6.05 10.99
C ILE A 184 -12.37 -7.26 10.04
N GLY A 185 -11.35 -8.13 10.13
CA GLY A 185 -11.18 -9.31 9.27
C GLY A 185 -10.59 -9.02 7.89
N SER A 186 -10.36 -7.75 7.55
CA SER A 186 -9.84 -7.37 6.25
C SER A 186 -8.31 -7.28 6.24
N GLN A 187 -7.73 -7.49 5.06
CA GLN A 187 -6.29 -7.39 4.86
C GLN A 187 -5.86 -5.98 4.50
N VAL A 188 -4.77 -5.54 5.13
CA VAL A 188 -4.22 -4.19 5.05
C VAL A 188 -2.69 -4.21 4.90
N ALA A 189 -2.12 -3.09 4.47
CA ALA A 189 -0.67 -2.89 4.44
C ALA A 189 -0.17 -2.17 5.70
N VAL A 190 0.90 -2.68 6.30
CA VAL A 190 1.47 -2.17 7.56
C VAL A 190 2.98 -2.02 7.46
N LEU A 191 3.55 -0.93 7.95
CA LEU A 191 5.00 -0.76 8.10
C LEU A 191 5.41 -1.29 9.49
N LEU A 192 6.35 -2.24 9.53
CA LEU A 192 6.72 -2.93 10.77
C LEU A 192 8.03 -2.47 11.43
N ASN A 193 8.85 -1.71 10.72
CA ASN A 193 10.21 -1.37 11.15
C ASN A 193 10.47 0.13 11.26
N LEU A 194 9.44 0.93 11.55
CA LEU A 194 9.67 2.33 11.89
C LEU A 194 10.39 2.43 13.24
N GLU A 195 11.32 3.39 13.37
CA GLU A 195 11.94 3.70 14.66
C GLU A 195 10.87 3.98 15.74
N PRO A 196 10.95 3.35 16.94
CA PRO A 196 9.93 3.49 17.96
C PRO A 196 9.64 4.92 18.43
N GLU A 197 10.65 5.81 18.38
CA GLU A 197 10.51 7.22 18.75
C GLU A 197 9.65 8.03 17.78
N ASP A 198 9.48 7.54 16.54
CA ASP A 198 8.66 8.17 15.52
C ASP A 198 7.20 7.65 15.52
N ILE A 199 6.85 6.73 16.43
CA ILE A 199 5.49 6.17 16.51
C ILE A 199 4.60 7.11 17.37
N PRO A 200 3.44 7.59 16.86
CA PRO A 200 2.59 8.57 17.56
C PRO A 200 2.14 8.18 18.97
N ASP A 201 2.02 6.88 19.24
CA ASP A 201 1.78 6.29 20.55
C ASP A 201 2.87 5.25 20.82
N GLN A 202 3.64 5.41 21.91
CA GLN A 202 4.73 4.50 22.26
C GLN A 202 4.29 3.05 22.54
N LYS A 203 2.98 2.79 22.69
CA LYS A 203 2.43 1.43 22.75
C LYS A 203 2.32 0.78 21.36
N CYS A 204 2.22 1.58 20.31
CA CYS A 204 2.15 1.08 18.94
C CYS A 204 3.52 0.58 18.48
N ASN A 205 3.50 -0.46 17.65
CA ASN A 205 4.69 -1.13 17.13
C ASN A 205 4.59 -1.42 15.63
N ALA A 206 3.63 -0.78 14.96
CA ALA A 206 3.44 -0.78 13.52
C ALA A 206 2.70 0.49 13.10
N ILE A 207 2.86 0.88 11.82
CA ILE A 207 2.02 1.90 11.19
C ILE A 207 1.10 1.24 10.18
N LEU A 208 -0.20 1.49 10.32
CA LEU A 208 -1.19 1.14 9.31
C LEU A 208 -1.11 2.15 8.17
N LEU A 209 -0.87 1.70 6.95
CA LEU A 209 -0.72 2.60 5.81
C LEU A 209 -2.08 3.11 5.34
N THR A 210 -2.23 4.44 5.28
CA THR A 210 -3.49 5.07 4.90
C THR A 210 -3.32 6.05 3.76
N PHE A 211 -4.38 6.29 2.99
CA PHE A 211 -4.42 7.40 2.04
C PHE A 211 -5.47 8.42 2.47
N LEU A 212 -5.27 9.67 2.06
CA LEU A 212 -6.25 10.72 2.27
C LEU A 212 -7.29 10.69 1.15
N ALA A 213 -8.54 10.47 1.50
CA ALA A 213 -9.68 10.59 0.61
C ALA A 213 -10.39 11.91 0.81
N ALA A 214 -10.56 12.68 -0.27
CA ALA A 214 -11.48 13.81 -0.28
C ALA A 214 -12.91 13.25 -0.42
N GLN A 215 -13.82 13.59 0.49
CA GLN A 215 -15.23 13.27 0.30
C GLN A 215 -15.81 14.16 -0.82
N SER A 216 -16.71 13.59 -1.62
CA SER A 216 -17.34 14.26 -2.77
C SER A 216 -18.16 15.50 -2.41
N ASP A 217 -18.49 15.65 -1.12
CA ASP A 217 -19.20 16.82 -0.59
C ASP A 217 -18.17 17.81 -0.01
N ASN A 218 -18.10 19.02 -0.60
CA ASN A 218 -17.17 20.12 -0.27
C ASN A 218 -17.23 20.64 1.20
N THR A 219 -17.88 19.90 2.10
CA THR A 219 -18.15 20.27 3.50
C THR A 219 -17.50 19.34 4.52
N LYS A 220 -16.91 18.21 4.11
CA LYS A 220 -16.30 17.23 5.03
C LYS A 220 -14.78 17.20 4.94
N ARG A 221 -14.13 17.09 6.11
CA ARG A 221 -12.69 16.91 6.31
C ARG A 221 -12.20 15.68 5.53
N ALA A 222 -10.98 15.72 4.99
CA ALA A 222 -10.35 14.56 4.38
C ALA A 222 -10.26 13.41 5.41
N VAL A 223 -10.59 12.19 4.98
CA VAL A 223 -10.55 11.00 5.86
C VAL A 223 -9.35 10.12 5.53
N ARG A 224 -8.78 9.49 6.56
CA ARG A 224 -7.73 8.49 6.41
C ARG A 224 -8.35 7.12 6.19
N LEU A 225 -7.97 6.47 5.09
CA LEU A 225 -8.49 5.15 4.73
C LEU A 225 -7.35 4.15 4.62
N PRO A 226 -7.40 3.02 5.36
CA PRO A 226 -6.42 1.96 5.23
C PRO A 226 -6.41 1.38 3.81
N LEU A 227 -5.21 1.16 3.29
CA LEU A 227 -5.04 0.47 2.01
C LEU A 227 -5.39 -1.01 2.15
N GLY A 228 -6.27 -1.49 1.28
CA GLY A 228 -6.73 -2.88 1.24
C GLY A 228 -6.02 -3.72 0.19
N ILE A 229 -6.14 -5.04 0.33
CA ILE A 229 -5.55 -6.03 -0.60
C ILE A 229 -6.69 -6.78 -1.30
N ASP A 230 -6.69 -6.81 -2.64
CA ASP A 230 -7.77 -7.38 -3.48
C ASP A 230 -8.03 -8.89 -3.22
N GLY A 231 -7.01 -9.64 -2.80
CA GLY A 231 -7.02 -11.11 -2.74
C GLY A 231 -7.85 -11.75 -1.62
N ASN A 232 -8.55 -10.97 -0.78
CA ASN A 232 -9.46 -11.46 0.26
C ASN A 232 -8.98 -12.73 1.01
N GLY A 233 -7.79 -12.67 1.63
CA GLY A 233 -7.24 -13.79 2.41
C GLY A 233 -6.37 -14.77 1.63
N GLN A 234 -6.16 -14.55 0.32
CA GLN A 234 -5.21 -15.33 -0.48
C GLN A 234 -3.74 -14.94 -0.25
N VAL A 235 -3.50 -13.77 0.33
CA VAL A 235 -2.18 -13.33 0.77
C VAL A 235 -2.00 -13.78 2.22
N ALA A 236 -0.90 -14.45 2.57
CA ALA A 236 -0.64 -14.79 3.97
C ALA A 236 -0.29 -13.53 4.78
N ASN A 237 -0.55 -13.54 6.09
CA ASN A 237 -0.15 -12.42 6.95
C ASN A 237 1.38 -12.40 7.11
N GLY A 238 1.98 -11.21 7.06
CA GLY A 238 3.42 -11.01 7.11
C GLY A 238 4.13 -11.06 5.75
N GLU A 239 3.41 -11.26 4.65
CA GLU A 239 4.00 -11.21 3.30
C GLU A 239 4.51 -9.82 2.97
N LYS A 240 5.68 -9.73 2.34
CA LYS A 240 6.31 -8.45 2.02
C LYS A 240 5.72 -7.84 0.75
N LEU A 241 5.51 -6.52 0.77
CA LEU A 241 5.09 -5.75 -0.40
C LEU A 241 6.14 -5.91 -1.52
N PHE A 242 5.67 -6.17 -2.74
CA PHE A 242 6.52 -6.28 -3.94
C PHE A 242 6.58 -4.97 -4.73
#